data_AF-A0AAW3YM06-F1
#
_entry.id   AF-A0AAW3YM06-F1
#
_cell.length_a   1.000
_cell.length_b   1.000
_cell.length_c   1.000
_cell.angle_alpha   90.00
_cell.angle_beta   90.00
_cell.angle_gamma   90.00
#
_symmetry.space_group_name_H-M   'P 1'
#
loop_
_entity.id
_entity.type
_entity.pdbx_description
1 polymer ?
#
loop_
_entity_poly.entity_id
_entity_poly.type
_entity_poly.pdbx_seq_one_letter_code
_entity_poly.pdbx_strand_id
1 'polypeptide(L)'
;MPFLFLLLQFFSFSIFANSNVKRSGSYECNEFYCGGYKIPDTAKNEIDNGYESISMAEILGNEYLLVSTLGSVNRCSKMYPVKNGIILSEYIKFGETKEVCNITSIEGNIVSSYRDGAKWYEEVYHLDIHGKTDLKLKDSCVGCDRVNRIIYKNGEAIDHVIVSDGDKYTDRYPLKAMINKKSYLYKKPEGKYKSKMYLIENDTVWLKKSNEGEKYFYIIYKRNGESNIEGWVLADSLQMEEDKKSEVYFLCDTKKGNVKLEVENDKLIYSISKNGMVDFSFSSQGSHFSGFLYNNYSRYQTQYITVSFKNGNYSYAVFDSDENGIKNLGVTVINEKNNQETTFECNSVYINKLDEIISLLKCDKSNALGCY
;
A
#
# COMPACT_ATOMS: atom_id res chain seq x y z
N MET A 1 2.49 43.68 -39.10
CA MET A 1 3.97 43.69 -39.05
C MET A 1 4.41 44.20 -37.68
N PRO A 2 5.46 43.63 -37.09
CA PRO A 2 5.56 43.37 -35.65
C PRO A 2 6.59 44.24 -34.93
N PHE A 3 6.45 44.37 -33.61
CA PHE A 3 7.52 44.63 -32.61
C PHE A 3 6.94 44.19 -31.26
N LEU A 4 7.22 42.99 -30.73
CA LEU A 4 8.44 42.56 -30.02
C LEU A 4 8.96 43.64 -29.06
N PHE A 5 8.64 43.54 -27.77
CA PHE A 5 9.61 43.75 -26.70
C PHE A 5 9.20 43.03 -25.42
N LEU A 6 10.09 42.13 -25.02
CA LEU A 6 10.11 41.35 -23.79
C LEU A 6 10.72 42.22 -22.68
N LEU A 7 10.14 42.23 -21.47
CA LEU A 7 10.84 42.70 -20.26
C LEU A 7 10.29 41.95 -19.04
N LEU A 8 10.98 40.86 -18.70
CA LEU A 8 10.92 40.24 -17.37
C LEU A 8 11.58 41.20 -16.37
N GLN A 9 10.87 41.54 -15.29
CA GLN A 9 11.50 42.08 -14.09
C GLN A 9 11.51 41.01 -12.99
N PHE A 10 12.73 40.73 -12.55
CA PHE A 10 13.10 39.94 -11.40
C PHE A 10 12.56 40.58 -10.13
N PHE A 11 11.85 39.80 -9.30
CA PHE A 11 11.81 40.04 -7.86
C PHE A 11 12.38 38.83 -7.13
N SER A 12 13.54 39.08 -6.54
CA SER A 12 14.27 38.23 -5.62
C SER A 12 13.53 38.09 -4.29
N PHE A 13 13.28 36.84 -3.88
CA PHE A 13 13.18 36.48 -2.48
C PHE A 13 14.16 35.35 -2.20
N SER A 14 15.25 35.70 -1.53
CA SER A 14 16.15 34.74 -0.91
C SER A 14 15.45 34.15 0.31
N ILE A 15 15.16 32.85 0.27
CA ILE A 15 14.88 32.06 1.46
C ILE A 15 15.96 30.98 1.52
N PHE A 16 16.71 30.98 2.62
CA PHE A 16 17.68 29.96 2.96
C PHE A 16 16.99 28.60 3.07
N ALA A 17 17.22 27.73 2.10
CA ALA A 17 17.05 26.30 2.27
C ALA A 17 18.43 25.68 2.48
N ASN A 18 18.80 25.46 3.76
CA ASN A 18 19.78 24.44 4.09
C ASN A 18 19.11 23.08 3.86
N SER A 19 19.24 22.56 2.64
CA SER A 19 19.23 21.12 2.40
C SER A 19 20.45 20.81 1.56
N ASN A 20 21.46 20.23 2.21
CA ASN A 20 22.57 19.60 1.50
C ASN A 20 22.02 18.35 0.82
N VAL A 21 21.64 18.45 -0.46
CA VAL A 21 21.63 17.30 -1.36
C VAL A 21 22.39 17.72 -2.62
N LYS A 22 23.64 17.30 -2.70
CA LYS A 22 24.50 17.48 -3.87
C LYS A 22 24.21 16.35 -4.87
N ARG A 23 23.92 16.78 -6.12
CA ARG A 23 24.13 16.11 -7.41
C ARG A 23 23.20 14.97 -7.82
N SER A 24 22.11 15.32 -8.52
CA SER A 24 21.64 14.55 -9.67
C SER A 24 22.47 14.95 -10.91
N GLY A 25 23.55 14.23 -11.18
CA GLY A 25 24.19 14.24 -12.49
C GLY A 25 23.89 12.89 -13.13
N SER A 26 23.45 12.86 -14.40
CA SER A 26 23.46 11.61 -15.16
C SER A 26 24.89 11.09 -15.18
N TYR A 27 25.16 10.01 -14.47
CA TYR A 27 26.48 9.38 -14.49
C TYR A 27 26.72 8.86 -15.91
N GLU A 28 27.58 9.52 -16.67
CA GLU A 28 28.02 9.02 -17.96
C GLU A 28 28.89 7.78 -17.74
N CYS A 29 28.61 6.73 -18.51
CA CYS A 29 29.34 5.46 -18.45
C CYS A 29 29.86 5.13 -19.85
N ASN A 30 31.09 4.63 -19.90
CA ASN A 30 31.76 4.10 -21.08
C ASN A 30 32.37 2.73 -20.74
N GLU A 31 33.10 2.15 -21.68
CA GLU A 31 33.70 0.80 -21.54
C GLU A 31 34.74 0.68 -20.41
N PHE A 32 35.29 1.79 -19.91
CA PHE A 32 36.34 1.81 -18.88
C PHE A 32 35.90 2.44 -17.57
N TYR A 33 34.98 3.40 -17.61
CA TYR A 33 34.59 4.23 -16.47
C TYR A 33 33.08 4.40 -16.41
N CYS A 34 32.52 4.42 -15.20
CA CYS A 34 31.12 4.75 -14.97
C CYS A 34 31.02 5.61 -13.71
N GLY A 35 30.36 6.76 -13.84
CA GLY A 35 30.28 7.75 -12.76
C GLY A 35 31.62 8.26 -12.23
N GLY A 36 32.64 8.28 -13.08
CA GLY A 36 34.01 8.70 -12.71
C GLY A 36 34.86 7.60 -12.06
N TYR A 37 34.31 6.39 -11.84
CA TYR A 37 35.03 5.26 -11.27
C TYR A 37 35.44 4.27 -12.35
N LYS A 38 36.63 3.66 -12.20
CA LYS A 38 37.10 2.60 -13.10
C LYS A 38 36.26 1.34 -12.92
N ILE A 39 35.73 0.81 -14.02
CA ILE A 39 34.96 -0.44 -14.04
C ILE A 39 35.95 -1.63 -13.88
N PRO A 40 35.71 -2.55 -12.93
CA PRO A 40 36.56 -3.72 -12.74
C PRO A 40 36.37 -4.72 -13.89
N ASP A 41 37.42 -5.47 -14.21
CA ASP A 41 37.38 -6.43 -15.33
C ASP A 41 36.35 -7.54 -15.11
N THR A 42 36.05 -7.88 -13.85
CA THR A 42 34.96 -8.80 -13.50
C THR A 42 33.61 -8.29 -13.97
N ALA A 43 33.32 -6.99 -13.86
CA ALA A 43 32.08 -6.39 -14.34
C ALA A 43 32.04 -6.26 -15.87
N LYS A 44 33.19 -6.00 -16.50
CA LYS A 44 33.29 -5.97 -17.97
C LYS A 44 33.00 -7.33 -18.59
N ASN A 45 33.56 -8.40 -18.00
CA ASN A 45 33.32 -9.77 -18.48
C ASN A 45 31.83 -10.17 -18.38
N GLU A 46 31.03 -9.55 -17.52
CA GLU A 46 29.59 -9.80 -17.50
C GLU A 46 28.87 -9.23 -18.72
N ILE A 47 29.39 -8.15 -19.30
CA ILE A 47 28.84 -7.56 -20.51
C ILE A 47 28.90 -8.59 -21.66
N ASP A 48 30.04 -9.28 -21.76
CA ASP A 48 30.25 -10.31 -22.78
C ASP A 48 29.36 -11.56 -22.59
N ASN A 49 28.68 -11.69 -21.44
CA ASN A 49 27.84 -12.83 -21.06
C ASN A 49 26.32 -12.51 -21.10
N GLY A 50 25.90 -11.49 -21.84
CA GLY A 50 24.48 -11.17 -22.07
C GLY A 50 23.89 -10.08 -21.17
N TYR A 51 24.73 -9.39 -20.40
CA TYR A 51 24.38 -8.09 -19.83
C TYR A 51 24.83 -7.01 -20.82
N GLU A 52 24.05 -5.96 -21.06
CA GLU A 52 24.36 -5.03 -22.15
C GLU A 52 24.20 -3.56 -21.75
N SER A 53 23.79 -3.29 -20.51
CA SER A 53 23.72 -1.93 -19.98
C SER A 53 24.45 -1.81 -18.66
N ILE A 54 25.12 -0.67 -18.46
CA ILE A 54 25.82 -0.33 -17.23
C ILE A 54 25.32 1.03 -16.75
N SER A 55 25.07 1.15 -15.45
CA SER A 55 24.67 2.41 -14.84
C SER A 55 25.08 2.48 -13.38
N MET A 56 25.30 3.70 -12.87
CA MET A 56 25.39 3.93 -11.43
C MET A 56 23.99 4.08 -10.83
N ALA A 57 23.78 3.51 -9.65
CA ALA A 57 22.56 3.68 -8.87
C ALA A 57 22.87 3.84 -7.39
N GLU A 58 22.07 4.63 -6.70
CA GLU A 58 22.06 4.70 -5.24
C GLU A 58 20.93 3.81 -4.71
N ILE A 59 21.26 2.82 -3.89
CA ILE A 59 20.31 1.87 -3.31
C ILE A 59 20.55 1.83 -1.80
N LEU A 60 19.50 2.09 -1.01
CA LEU A 60 19.58 2.15 0.46
C LEU A 60 20.71 3.09 0.96
N GLY A 61 20.91 4.23 0.28
CA GLY A 61 21.92 5.23 0.63
C GLY A 61 23.37 4.86 0.25
N ASN A 62 23.59 3.78 -0.49
CA ASN A 62 24.91 3.35 -0.93
C ASN A 62 25.00 3.34 -2.47
N GLU A 63 26.15 3.70 -3.03
CA GLU A 63 26.39 3.68 -4.47
C GLU A 63 26.75 2.27 -4.97
N TYR A 64 26.16 1.87 -6.10
CA TYR A 64 26.43 0.62 -6.79
C TYR A 64 26.61 0.86 -8.29
N LEU A 65 27.52 0.10 -8.89
CA LEU A 65 27.50 -0.14 -10.33
C LEU A 65 26.52 -1.28 -10.62
N LEU A 66 25.51 -1.01 -11.42
CA LEU A 66 24.60 -2.01 -11.95
C LEU A 66 25.07 -2.43 -13.33
N VAL A 67 25.27 -3.73 -13.52
CA VAL A 67 25.48 -4.34 -14.83
C VAL A 67 24.21 -5.12 -15.14
N SER A 68 23.43 -4.67 -16.12
CA SER A 68 22.03 -5.08 -16.34
C SER A 68 21.78 -5.63 -17.74
N THR A 69 20.90 -6.62 -17.84
CA THR A 69 20.36 -7.12 -19.12
C THR A 69 19.45 -6.06 -19.78
N LEU A 70 19.17 -6.19 -21.09
CA LEU A 70 18.22 -5.32 -21.81
C LEU A 70 16.79 -5.88 -21.87
N GLY A 71 16.46 -6.85 -21.01
CA GLY A 71 15.13 -7.46 -21.01
C GLY A 71 14.02 -6.42 -20.81
N SER A 72 13.05 -6.39 -21.74
CA SER A 72 11.92 -5.44 -21.71
C SER A 72 10.93 -5.71 -20.57
N VAL A 73 10.91 -6.94 -20.05
CA VAL A 73 10.05 -7.37 -18.93
C VAL A 73 10.86 -7.55 -17.65
N ASN A 74 11.99 -8.27 -17.74
CA ASN A 74 12.88 -8.52 -16.62
C ASN A 74 14.22 -7.86 -16.91
N ARG A 75 14.46 -6.70 -16.29
CA ARG A 75 15.78 -6.07 -16.30
C ARG A 75 16.56 -6.53 -15.08
N CYS A 76 17.32 -7.60 -15.24
CA CYS A 76 18.10 -8.23 -14.17
C CYS A 76 19.51 -7.66 -14.13
N SER A 77 20.04 -7.47 -12.92
CA SER A 77 21.30 -6.79 -12.70
C SER A 77 22.17 -7.48 -11.66
N LYS A 78 23.48 -7.48 -11.92
CA LYS A 78 24.52 -7.70 -10.92
C LYS A 78 24.89 -6.37 -10.27
N MET A 79 24.94 -6.35 -8.95
CA MET A 79 25.19 -5.14 -8.15
C MET A 79 26.61 -5.14 -7.59
N TYR A 80 27.50 -4.31 -8.13
CA TYR A 80 28.86 -4.15 -7.63
C TYR A 80 28.92 -2.94 -6.68
N PRO A 81 29.25 -3.12 -5.38
CA PRO A 81 29.31 -2.03 -4.42
C PRO A 81 30.41 -1.03 -4.77
N VAL A 82 30.16 0.26 -4.52
CA VAL A 82 31.20 1.29 -4.51
C VAL A 82 31.59 1.58 -3.07
N LYS A 83 32.87 1.42 -2.74
CA LYS A 83 33.42 1.75 -1.42
C LYS A 83 34.66 2.62 -1.59
N ASN A 84 34.72 3.73 -0.84
CA ASN A 84 35.85 4.66 -0.86
C ASN A 84 36.22 5.14 -2.28
N GLY A 85 35.21 5.36 -3.14
CA GLY A 85 35.41 5.78 -4.53
C GLY A 85 35.96 4.70 -5.46
N ILE A 86 35.82 3.42 -5.11
CA ILE A 86 36.25 2.28 -5.92
C ILE A 86 35.07 1.32 -6.09
N ILE A 87 34.77 0.94 -7.33
CA ILE A 87 33.85 -0.16 -7.63
C ILE A 87 34.55 -1.47 -7.27
N LEU A 88 33.98 -2.23 -6.35
CA LEU A 88 34.53 -3.52 -5.94
C LEU A 88 34.39 -4.55 -7.07
N SER A 89 35.34 -5.48 -7.17
CA SER A 89 35.32 -6.53 -8.20
C SER A 89 34.31 -7.65 -7.93
N GLU A 90 33.78 -7.75 -6.72
CA GLU A 90 32.76 -8.72 -6.34
C GLU A 90 31.38 -8.06 -6.27
N TYR A 91 30.40 -8.68 -6.92
CA TYR A 91 29.00 -8.26 -6.83
C TYR A 91 28.30 -8.91 -5.64
N ILE A 92 27.23 -8.27 -5.17
CA ILE A 92 26.35 -8.77 -4.13
C ILE A 92 25.58 -9.98 -4.66
N LYS A 93 25.67 -11.12 -3.95
CA LYS A 93 24.95 -12.35 -4.30
C LYS A 93 23.61 -12.39 -3.59
N PHE A 94 22.53 -12.40 -4.37
CA PHE A 94 21.17 -12.54 -3.86
C PHE A 94 20.69 -13.97 -4.00
N GLY A 95 20.51 -14.66 -2.87
CA GLY A 95 20.03 -16.05 -2.85
C GLY A 95 20.80 -16.99 -3.78
N GLU A 96 20.09 -17.90 -4.44
CA GLU A 96 20.65 -18.84 -5.43
C GLU A 96 20.79 -18.22 -6.83
N THR A 97 19.94 -17.26 -7.18
CA THR A 97 19.90 -16.59 -8.49
C THR A 97 21.10 -15.67 -8.71
N LYS A 98 21.73 -15.21 -7.62
CA LYS A 98 22.92 -14.33 -7.60
C LYS A 98 22.71 -12.95 -8.22
N GLU A 99 21.51 -12.62 -8.67
CA GLU A 99 21.13 -11.36 -9.30
C GLU A 99 19.75 -10.89 -8.84
N VAL A 100 19.40 -9.63 -9.14
CA VAL A 100 18.11 -9.03 -8.82
C VAL A 100 17.52 -8.32 -10.04
N CYS A 101 16.20 -8.38 -10.19
CA CYS A 101 15.49 -7.86 -11.35
C CYS A 101 14.56 -6.72 -10.96
N ASN A 102 14.39 -5.75 -11.86
CA ASN A 102 13.51 -4.58 -11.70
C ASN A 102 13.59 -3.98 -10.28
N ILE A 103 14.81 -3.69 -9.85
CA ILE A 103 15.18 -3.43 -8.46
C ILE A 103 14.45 -2.19 -7.92
N THR A 104 13.85 -2.33 -6.74
CA THR A 104 13.37 -1.19 -5.94
C THR A 104 13.79 -1.33 -4.48
N SER A 105 13.60 -0.27 -3.69
CA SER A 105 13.85 -0.30 -2.25
C SER A 105 12.63 0.16 -1.46
N ILE A 106 12.17 -0.67 -0.52
CA ILE A 106 10.99 -0.41 0.32
C ILE A 106 11.36 -0.69 1.78
N GLU A 107 11.11 0.29 2.66
CA GLU A 107 11.35 0.17 4.12
C GLU A 107 12.73 -0.41 4.51
N GLY A 108 13.79 0.02 3.81
CA GLY A 108 15.15 -0.45 4.11
C GLY A 108 15.50 -1.82 3.55
N ASN A 109 14.63 -2.43 2.74
CA ASN A 109 14.88 -3.71 2.06
C ASN A 109 14.98 -3.51 0.55
N ILE A 110 15.71 -4.41 -0.10
CA ILE A 110 15.79 -4.51 -1.57
C ILE A 110 14.66 -5.43 -2.04
N VAL A 111 13.90 -5.00 -3.03
CA VAL A 111 12.85 -5.80 -3.67
C VAL A 111 13.28 -6.10 -5.10
N SER A 112 13.32 -7.39 -5.43
CA SER A 112 13.56 -7.92 -6.76
C SER A 112 12.24 -8.40 -7.35
N SER A 113 11.76 -7.73 -8.40
CA SER A 113 10.48 -8.03 -9.05
C SER A 113 10.73 -8.61 -10.44
N TYR A 114 10.20 -9.80 -10.71
CA TYR A 114 10.39 -10.47 -12.00
C TYR A 114 9.16 -11.26 -12.43
N ARG A 115 9.02 -11.43 -13.73
CA ARG A 115 7.99 -12.24 -14.34
C ARG A 115 8.56 -13.60 -14.74
N ASP A 116 7.89 -14.67 -14.36
CA ASP A 116 8.15 -16.02 -14.87
C ASP A 116 6.83 -16.62 -15.37
N GLY A 117 6.80 -16.93 -16.67
CA GLY A 117 5.58 -17.25 -17.40
C GLY A 117 4.50 -16.16 -17.28
N ALA A 118 3.32 -16.55 -16.81
CA ALA A 118 2.18 -15.65 -16.64
C ALA A 118 2.13 -14.94 -15.28
N LYS A 119 3.09 -15.20 -14.38
CA LYS A 119 3.04 -14.72 -12.99
C LYS A 119 4.17 -13.75 -12.69
N TRP A 120 3.86 -12.76 -11.85
CA TRP A 120 4.87 -11.92 -11.21
C TRP A 120 5.29 -12.50 -9.86
N TYR A 121 6.55 -12.29 -9.56
CA TYR A 121 7.22 -12.71 -8.35
C TYR A 121 7.95 -11.51 -7.74
N GLU A 122 7.98 -11.47 -6.41
CA GLU A 122 8.77 -10.51 -5.66
C GLU A 122 9.59 -11.24 -4.61
N GLU A 123 10.88 -10.97 -4.58
CA GLU A 123 11.80 -11.47 -3.56
C GLU A 123 12.36 -10.28 -2.79
N VAL A 124 12.20 -10.30 -1.47
CA VAL A 124 12.59 -9.18 -0.59
C VAL A 124 13.79 -9.59 0.23
N TYR A 125 14.85 -8.79 0.14
CA TYR A 125 16.12 -9.04 0.79
C TYR A 125 16.46 -7.92 1.76
N HIS A 126 16.93 -8.32 2.94
CA HIS A 126 17.69 -7.41 3.78
C HIS A 126 19.15 -7.45 3.36
N LEU A 127 19.78 -6.29 3.18
CA LEU A 127 21.21 -6.16 2.91
C LEU A 127 21.88 -5.59 4.15
N ASP A 128 22.82 -6.34 4.73
CA ASP A 128 23.57 -5.87 5.88
C ASP A 128 24.73 -4.92 5.49
N ILE A 129 25.34 -4.28 6.49
CA ILE A 129 26.45 -3.34 6.31
C ILE A 129 27.71 -3.98 5.68
N HIS A 130 27.81 -5.31 5.72
CA HIS A 130 28.92 -6.06 5.13
C HIS A 130 28.63 -6.50 3.70
N GLY A 131 27.43 -6.26 3.17
CA GLY A 131 27.01 -6.67 1.84
C GLY A 131 26.46 -8.09 1.79
N LYS A 132 26.12 -8.69 2.93
CA LYS A 132 25.45 -10.00 2.96
C LYS A 132 23.94 -9.80 2.87
N THR A 133 23.31 -10.59 2.00
CA THR A 133 21.86 -10.57 1.82
C THR A 133 21.19 -11.67 2.65
N ASP A 134 20.04 -11.37 3.22
CA ASP A 134 19.13 -12.36 3.83
C ASP A 134 17.75 -12.25 3.17
N LEU A 135 17.30 -13.32 2.52
CA LEU A 135 15.96 -13.39 1.94
C LEU A 135 14.93 -13.39 3.07
N LYS A 136 13.99 -12.45 3.06
CA LYS A 136 12.97 -12.28 4.08
C LYS A 136 11.63 -12.88 3.66
N LEU A 137 11.24 -12.65 2.42
CA LEU A 137 10.02 -13.23 1.86
C LEU A 137 10.12 -13.39 0.36
N LYS A 138 9.30 -14.31 -0.15
CA LYS A 138 9.04 -14.51 -1.57
C LYS A 138 7.54 -14.52 -1.81
N ASP A 139 7.08 -13.63 -2.66
CA ASP A 139 5.70 -13.54 -3.12
C ASP A 139 5.60 -14.05 -4.55
N SER A 140 4.47 -14.69 -4.85
CA SER A 140 4.17 -15.22 -6.18
C SER A 140 2.71 -14.96 -6.55
N CYS A 141 2.48 -14.68 -7.84
CA CYS A 141 1.22 -14.13 -8.36
C CYS A 141 0.95 -12.71 -7.85
N VAL A 142 1.95 -11.83 -7.85
CA VAL A 142 1.74 -10.39 -7.58
C VAL A 142 0.89 -9.77 -8.70
N GLY A 143 -0.08 -8.92 -8.37
CA GLY A 143 -1.06 -8.43 -9.34
C GLY A 143 -2.22 -9.39 -9.60
N CYS A 144 -2.31 -10.48 -8.82
CA CYS A 144 -3.47 -11.37 -8.77
C CYS A 144 -4.25 -11.06 -7.50
N ASP A 145 -5.58 -11.30 -7.48
CA ASP A 145 -6.43 -11.09 -6.28
C ASP A 145 -5.86 -11.68 -4.97
N ARG A 146 -5.03 -12.72 -5.08
CA ARG A 146 -4.37 -13.38 -3.95
C ARG A 146 -2.92 -13.69 -4.26
N VAL A 147 -2.05 -13.37 -3.31
CA VAL A 147 -0.61 -13.58 -3.42
C VAL A 147 -0.18 -14.72 -2.51
N ASN A 148 0.59 -15.67 -3.04
CA ASN A 148 1.18 -16.74 -2.24
C ASN A 148 2.53 -16.27 -1.70
N ARG A 149 2.63 -16.10 -0.39
CA ARG A 149 3.82 -15.64 0.32
C ARG A 149 4.52 -16.77 1.06
N ILE A 150 5.84 -16.81 0.94
CA ILE A 150 6.73 -17.65 1.74
C ILE A 150 7.60 -16.73 2.58
N ILE A 151 7.64 -16.96 3.90
CA ILE A 151 8.45 -16.19 4.85
C ILE A 151 9.69 -17.00 5.19
N TYR A 152 10.84 -16.34 5.13
CA TYR A 152 12.14 -16.94 5.39
C TYR A 152 12.76 -16.36 6.66
N LYS A 153 13.52 -17.20 7.37
CA LYS A 153 14.37 -16.80 8.48
C LYS A 153 15.64 -17.63 8.44
N ASN A 154 16.79 -16.95 8.42
CA ASN A 154 18.10 -17.59 8.34
C ASN A 154 18.24 -18.53 7.11
N GLY A 155 17.65 -18.13 5.98
CA GLY A 155 17.67 -18.92 4.74
C GLY A 155 16.68 -20.09 4.69
N GLU A 156 15.96 -20.39 5.76
CA GLU A 156 14.95 -21.46 5.79
C GLU A 156 13.55 -20.89 5.64
N ALA A 157 12.71 -21.53 4.83
CA ALA A 157 11.29 -21.21 4.75
C ALA A 157 10.61 -21.63 6.06
N ILE A 158 10.21 -20.65 6.87
CA ILE A 158 9.58 -20.89 8.17
C ILE A 158 8.07 -20.80 8.12
N ASP A 159 7.52 -20.13 7.11
CA ASP A 159 6.08 -19.99 6.99
C ASP A 159 5.55 -19.83 5.57
N HIS A 160 4.31 -20.24 5.36
CA HIS A 160 3.53 -19.97 4.14
C HIS A 160 2.24 -19.24 4.51
N VAL A 161 1.89 -18.22 3.75
CA VAL A 161 0.65 -17.48 3.97
C VAL A 161 0.09 -17.00 2.64
N ILE A 162 -1.23 -17.08 2.47
CA ILE A 162 -1.89 -16.39 1.36
C ILE A 162 -2.27 -15.01 1.88
N VAL A 163 -1.81 -13.97 1.18
CA VAL A 163 -2.07 -12.57 1.50
C VAL A 163 -2.89 -11.92 0.40
N SER A 164 -3.50 -10.77 0.72
CA SER A 164 -4.14 -9.91 -0.27
C SER A 164 -3.14 -9.43 -1.32
N ASP A 165 -3.65 -8.96 -2.45
CA ASP A 165 -2.81 -8.19 -3.36
C ASP A 165 -2.51 -6.79 -2.80
N GLY A 166 -1.59 -6.08 -3.44
CA GLY A 166 -1.28 -4.69 -3.12
C GLY A 166 -0.06 -4.19 -3.87
N ASP A 167 0.01 -2.87 -4.05
CA ASP A 167 1.08 -2.17 -4.76
C ASP A 167 2.46 -2.47 -4.17
N LYS A 168 2.55 -2.65 -2.85
CA LYS A 168 3.77 -3.01 -2.15
C LYS A 168 3.54 -4.24 -1.28
N TYR A 169 4.59 -5.03 -1.09
CA TYR A 169 4.53 -6.22 -0.25
C TYR A 169 4.15 -5.91 1.22
N THR A 170 4.43 -4.69 1.70
CA THR A 170 4.14 -4.21 3.06
C THR A 170 2.66 -3.98 3.31
N ASP A 171 1.91 -3.69 2.25
CA ASP A 171 0.49 -3.32 2.32
C ASP A 171 -0.41 -4.58 2.33
N ARG A 172 0.19 -5.74 1.99
CA ARG A 172 -0.49 -7.03 1.90
C ARG A 172 -0.74 -7.63 3.28
N TYR A 173 -1.97 -8.08 3.54
CA TYR A 173 -2.36 -8.71 4.81
C TYR A 173 -2.77 -10.17 4.63
N PRO A 174 -2.58 -11.03 5.65
CA PRO A 174 -2.99 -12.43 5.56
C PRO A 174 -4.50 -12.60 5.40
N LEU A 175 -4.89 -13.42 4.42
CA LEU A 175 -6.29 -13.66 4.10
C LEU A 175 -6.92 -14.69 5.02
N LYS A 176 -8.22 -14.50 5.22
CA LYS A 176 -9.10 -15.41 5.94
C LYS A 176 -10.25 -15.85 5.05
N ALA A 177 -10.87 -16.94 5.46
CA ALA A 177 -12.10 -17.41 4.88
C ALA A 177 -13.02 -17.92 5.98
N MET A 178 -14.32 -17.81 5.76
CA MET A 178 -15.34 -18.47 6.56
C MET A 178 -15.72 -19.80 5.94
N ILE A 179 -15.98 -20.79 6.78
CA ILE A 179 -16.53 -22.07 6.35
C ILE A 179 -18.02 -21.86 6.03
N ASN A 180 -18.43 -22.11 4.79
CA ASN A 180 -19.83 -21.91 4.34
C ASN A 180 -20.69 -23.18 4.43
N LYS A 181 -20.06 -24.33 4.67
CA LYS A 181 -20.70 -25.62 4.87
C LYS A 181 -19.74 -26.56 5.58
N LYS A 182 -20.26 -27.59 6.25
CA LYS A 182 -19.44 -28.59 6.94
C LYS A 182 -18.27 -29.07 6.07
N SER A 183 -17.05 -28.86 6.54
CA SER A 183 -15.82 -29.07 5.78
C SER A 183 -14.89 -30.04 6.49
N TYR A 184 -14.58 -31.17 5.88
CA TYR A 184 -13.62 -32.11 6.45
C TYR A 184 -12.19 -31.63 6.24
N LEU A 185 -11.32 -31.91 7.20
CA LEU A 185 -9.88 -31.69 7.04
C LEU A 185 -9.23 -32.89 6.35
N TYR A 186 -8.27 -32.62 5.49
CA TYR A 186 -7.48 -33.61 4.77
C TYR A 186 -6.00 -33.45 5.11
N LYS A 187 -5.28 -34.58 5.22
CA LYS A 187 -3.82 -34.56 5.46
C LYS A 187 -3.01 -34.14 4.23
N LYS A 188 -3.60 -34.32 3.03
CA LYS A 188 -3.06 -33.93 1.73
C LYS A 188 -4.21 -33.42 0.86
N PRO A 189 -3.96 -32.62 -0.20
CA PRO A 189 -5.01 -32.04 -1.06
C PRO A 189 -5.64 -33.07 -2.02
N GLU A 190 -6.11 -34.20 -1.49
CA GLU A 190 -6.66 -35.32 -2.24
C GLU A 190 -7.74 -36.04 -1.42
N GLY A 191 -8.84 -36.46 -2.07
CA GLY A 191 -10.02 -37.03 -1.42
C GLY A 191 -9.75 -38.22 -0.50
N LYS A 192 -8.79 -39.09 -0.85
CA LYS A 192 -8.44 -40.30 -0.08
C LYS A 192 -7.81 -40.03 1.28
N TYR A 193 -7.32 -38.81 1.53
CA TYR A 193 -6.69 -38.42 2.81
C TYR A 193 -7.62 -37.65 3.74
N LYS A 194 -8.93 -37.80 3.54
CA LYS A 194 -9.98 -37.26 4.41
C LYS A 194 -9.80 -37.76 5.84
N SER A 195 -9.80 -36.85 6.80
CA SER A 195 -9.78 -37.17 8.22
C SER A 195 -11.20 -37.23 8.81
N LYS A 196 -11.30 -37.65 10.08
CA LYS A 196 -12.55 -37.56 10.85
C LYS A 196 -12.82 -36.15 11.39
N MET A 197 -11.82 -35.27 11.41
CA MET A 197 -11.96 -33.88 11.86
C MET A 197 -12.66 -33.05 10.78
N TYR A 198 -13.47 -32.11 11.22
CA TYR A 198 -14.19 -31.19 10.35
C TYR A 198 -14.39 -29.85 11.04
N LEU A 199 -14.57 -28.82 10.22
CA LEU A 199 -15.05 -27.49 10.59
C LEU A 199 -16.54 -27.38 10.24
N ILE A 200 -17.24 -26.48 10.93
CA ILE A 200 -18.65 -26.20 10.74
C ILE A 200 -18.85 -24.80 10.16
N GLU A 201 -20.07 -24.53 9.71
CA GLU A 201 -20.43 -23.24 9.15
C GLU A 201 -20.13 -22.08 10.11
N ASN A 202 -19.66 -20.96 9.56
CA ASN A 202 -19.18 -19.75 10.25
C ASN A 202 -17.85 -19.89 11.02
N ASP A 203 -17.19 -21.06 11.02
CA ASP A 203 -15.81 -21.16 11.49
C ASP A 203 -14.91 -20.28 10.60
N THR A 204 -14.11 -19.41 11.21
CA THR A 204 -13.15 -18.56 10.48
C THR A 204 -11.76 -19.17 10.49
N VAL A 205 -11.14 -19.30 9.32
CA VAL A 205 -9.80 -19.88 9.13
C VAL A 205 -8.86 -18.92 8.42
N TRP A 206 -7.57 -19.04 8.71
CA TRP A 206 -6.51 -18.34 7.98
C TRP A 206 -6.00 -19.21 6.83
N LEU A 207 -5.68 -18.60 5.69
CA LEU A 207 -5.18 -19.30 4.52
C LEU A 207 -3.65 -19.34 4.49
N LYS A 208 -3.06 -20.53 4.33
CA LYS A 208 -1.60 -20.72 4.31
C LYS A 208 -1.04 -20.91 2.92
N LYS A 209 -1.67 -21.78 2.14
CA LYS A 209 -1.28 -22.07 0.74
C LYS A 209 -2.39 -22.82 0.04
N SER A 210 -2.36 -22.82 -1.29
CA SER A 210 -3.23 -23.62 -2.14
C SER A 210 -2.44 -24.72 -2.85
N ASN A 211 -3.14 -25.73 -3.34
CA ASN A 211 -2.57 -26.65 -4.32
C ASN A 211 -2.67 -26.03 -5.73
N GLU A 212 -2.04 -26.67 -6.70
CA GLU A 212 -2.20 -26.28 -8.11
C GLU A 212 -3.68 -26.34 -8.53
N GLY A 213 -4.15 -25.27 -9.18
CA GLY A 213 -5.56 -25.09 -9.56
C GLY A 213 -6.50 -24.73 -8.40
N GLU A 214 -5.97 -24.46 -7.20
CA GLU A 214 -6.71 -23.93 -6.04
C GLU A 214 -7.94 -24.73 -5.62
N LYS A 215 -7.93 -26.04 -5.85
CA LYS A 215 -9.02 -26.94 -5.45
C LYS A 215 -9.06 -27.14 -3.94
N TYR A 216 -7.92 -27.07 -3.28
CA TYR A 216 -7.74 -27.23 -1.84
C TYR A 216 -6.89 -26.09 -1.29
N PHE A 217 -7.23 -25.66 -0.08
CA PHE A 217 -6.47 -24.70 0.71
C PHE A 217 -5.97 -25.35 1.99
N TYR A 218 -4.70 -25.15 2.32
CA TYR A 218 -4.17 -25.47 3.64
C TYR A 218 -4.50 -24.31 4.57
N ILE A 219 -5.15 -24.61 5.68
CA ILE A 219 -5.68 -23.61 6.59
C ILE A 219 -5.11 -23.75 8.00
N ILE A 220 -5.24 -22.67 8.77
CA ILE A 220 -5.08 -22.67 10.22
C ILE A 220 -6.39 -22.22 10.86
N TYR A 221 -6.96 -23.06 11.71
CA TYR A 221 -8.03 -22.71 12.62
C TYR A 221 -7.45 -22.48 14.03
N LYS A 222 -7.54 -21.24 14.50
CA LYS A 222 -7.02 -20.85 15.81
C LYS A 222 -8.05 -21.16 16.89
N ARG A 223 -7.60 -21.79 17.99
CA ARG A 223 -8.45 -22.14 19.13
C ARG A 223 -7.98 -21.41 20.38
N ASN A 224 -8.91 -20.92 21.19
CA ASN A 224 -8.59 -20.16 22.39
C ASN A 224 -7.89 -21.05 23.43
N GLY A 225 -6.62 -20.74 23.73
CA GLY A 225 -5.85 -21.46 24.76
C GLY A 225 -5.43 -22.90 24.39
N GLU A 226 -5.69 -23.33 23.15
CA GLU A 226 -5.35 -24.67 22.67
C GLU A 226 -4.43 -24.61 21.45
N SER A 227 -3.84 -25.74 21.06
CA SER A 227 -3.09 -25.84 19.81
C SER A 227 -3.98 -25.55 18.61
N ASN A 228 -3.41 -24.86 17.62
CA ASN A 228 -4.09 -24.62 16.36
C ASN A 228 -4.41 -25.95 15.66
N ILE A 229 -5.52 -25.96 14.91
CA ILE A 229 -5.83 -27.06 14.01
C ILE A 229 -5.40 -26.65 12.60
N GLU A 230 -4.69 -27.54 11.93
CA GLU A 230 -4.21 -27.31 10.57
C GLU A 230 -4.60 -28.47 9.66
N GLY A 231 -4.85 -28.17 8.39
CA GLY A 231 -5.22 -29.19 7.41
C GLY A 231 -5.65 -28.60 6.09
N TRP A 232 -5.76 -29.47 5.09
CA TRP A 232 -6.33 -29.09 3.81
C TRP A 232 -7.86 -29.12 3.89
N VAL A 233 -8.52 -28.16 3.28
CA VAL A 233 -9.98 -28.12 3.08
C VAL A 233 -10.27 -27.88 1.61
N LEU A 234 -11.46 -28.25 1.15
CA LEU A 234 -11.90 -27.96 -0.21
C LEU A 234 -12.18 -26.46 -0.37
N ALA A 235 -11.88 -25.91 -1.55
CA ALA A 235 -12.19 -24.51 -1.85
C ALA A 235 -13.70 -24.23 -1.84
N ASP A 236 -14.51 -25.21 -2.23
CA ASP A 236 -15.97 -25.08 -2.32
C ASP A 236 -16.68 -24.98 -0.95
N SER A 237 -15.96 -25.23 0.15
CA SER A 237 -16.45 -25.05 1.51
C SER A 237 -15.97 -23.74 2.15
N LEU A 238 -15.24 -22.92 1.40
CA LEU A 238 -14.75 -21.62 1.82
C LEU A 238 -15.55 -20.51 1.15
N GLN A 239 -15.99 -19.55 1.96
CA GLN A 239 -16.36 -18.22 1.54
C GLN A 239 -15.20 -17.31 1.91
N MET A 240 -14.50 -16.80 0.90
CA MET A 240 -13.40 -15.86 1.12
C MET A 240 -13.96 -14.61 1.81
N GLU A 241 -13.24 -14.10 2.81
CA GLU A 241 -13.56 -12.79 3.36
C GLU A 241 -13.17 -11.80 2.26
N GLU A 242 -14.16 -11.26 1.53
CA GLU A 242 -13.91 -10.23 0.52
C GLU A 242 -13.20 -9.06 1.19
N ASP A 243 -12.20 -8.51 0.51
CA ASP A 243 -11.35 -7.44 1.03
C ASP A 243 -12.21 -6.32 1.61
N LYS A 244 -12.19 -6.17 2.93
CA LYS A 244 -12.72 -4.97 3.59
C LYS A 244 -11.76 -3.84 3.30
N LYS A 245 -11.85 -3.31 2.08
CA LYS A 245 -11.08 -2.19 1.57
C LYS A 245 -11.19 -1.05 2.57
N SER A 246 -10.05 -0.70 3.19
CA SER A 246 -9.97 0.58 3.88
C SER A 246 -9.99 1.65 2.79
N GLU A 247 -11.04 2.46 2.76
CA GLU A 247 -11.21 3.48 1.74
C GLU A 247 -11.41 4.84 2.39
N VAL A 248 -10.53 5.78 2.07
CA VAL A 248 -10.59 7.16 2.57
C VAL A 248 -11.42 7.99 1.60
N TYR A 249 -12.50 8.59 2.12
CA TYR A 249 -13.42 9.42 1.35
C TYR A 249 -13.17 10.92 1.57
N PHE A 250 -12.53 11.29 2.69
CA PHE A 250 -12.17 12.67 2.95
C PHE A 250 -10.90 12.73 3.79
N LEU A 251 -9.96 13.60 3.42
CA LEU A 251 -8.72 13.85 4.15
C LEU A 251 -8.28 15.31 3.95
N CYS A 252 -8.23 16.08 5.03
CA CYS A 252 -7.75 17.47 4.99
C CYS A 252 -7.08 17.91 6.29
N ASP A 253 -6.23 18.93 6.20
CA ASP A 253 -5.65 19.58 7.38
C ASP A 253 -6.45 20.80 7.76
N THR A 254 -6.80 20.93 9.05
CA THR A 254 -7.46 22.12 9.61
C THR A 254 -6.57 22.76 10.67
N LYS A 255 -6.94 23.95 11.15
CA LYS A 255 -6.28 24.57 12.32
C LYS A 255 -6.33 23.74 13.61
N LYS A 256 -7.18 22.71 13.69
CA LYS A 256 -7.32 21.83 14.86
C LYS A 256 -6.60 20.50 14.71
N GLY A 257 -6.31 20.07 13.49
CA GLY A 257 -5.71 18.78 13.20
C GLY A 257 -6.09 18.26 11.82
N ASN A 258 -5.58 17.09 11.49
CA ASN A 258 -5.91 16.35 10.29
C ASN A 258 -7.25 15.64 10.47
N VAL A 259 -8.22 15.98 9.63
CA VAL A 259 -9.56 15.40 9.59
C VAL A 259 -9.59 14.30 8.54
N LYS A 260 -10.14 13.14 8.92
CA LYS A 260 -10.28 11.98 8.04
C LYS A 260 -11.66 11.35 8.16
N LEU A 261 -12.26 10.99 7.03
CA LEU A 261 -13.45 10.16 6.91
C LEU A 261 -13.10 8.93 6.07
N GLU A 262 -13.19 7.75 6.66
CA GLU A 262 -12.79 6.48 6.02
C GLU A 262 -13.77 5.35 6.34
N VAL A 263 -13.87 4.38 5.43
CA VAL A 263 -14.49 3.10 5.72
C VAL A 263 -13.39 2.15 6.13
N GLU A 264 -13.45 1.61 7.34
CA GLU A 264 -12.53 0.59 7.84
C GLU A 264 -13.35 -0.53 8.49
N ASN A 265 -13.11 -1.79 8.11
CA ASN A 265 -13.82 -2.96 8.67
C ASN A 265 -15.37 -2.85 8.57
N ASP A 266 -15.89 -2.38 7.43
CA ASP A 266 -17.31 -2.08 7.16
C ASP A 266 -17.93 -1.02 8.08
N LYS A 267 -17.11 -0.18 8.70
CA LYS A 267 -17.58 0.95 9.51
C LYS A 267 -17.10 2.25 8.90
N LEU A 268 -18.00 3.22 8.80
CA LEU A 268 -17.61 4.59 8.50
C LEU A 268 -17.05 5.21 9.78
N ILE A 269 -15.84 5.73 9.70
CA ILE A 269 -15.09 6.31 10.80
C ILE A 269 -14.74 7.74 10.44
N TYR A 270 -15.17 8.66 11.28
CA TYR A 270 -14.67 10.03 11.32
C TYR A 270 -13.58 10.13 12.38
N SER A 271 -12.48 10.81 12.07
CA SER A 271 -11.44 11.12 13.05
C SER A 271 -10.82 12.48 12.83
N ILE A 272 -10.34 13.08 13.91
CA ILE A 272 -9.42 14.21 13.90
C ILE A 272 -8.16 13.84 14.69
N SER A 273 -7.01 14.09 14.10
CA SER A 273 -5.71 13.76 14.68
C SER A 273 -4.79 14.98 14.73
N LYS A 274 -3.93 15.03 15.74
CA LYS A 274 -2.95 16.10 15.93
C LYS A 274 -1.60 15.47 16.26
N ASN A 275 -0.56 15.86 15.53
CA ASN A 275 0.80 15.30 15.67
C ASN A 275 0.82 13.76 15.59
N GLY A 276 0.00 13.17 14.72
CA GLY A 276 -0.10 11.72 14.54
C GLY A 276 -0.88 10.97 15.62
N MET A 277 -1.40 11.64 16.64
CA MET A 277 -2.29 11.05 17.65
C MET A 277 -3.75 11.40 17.36
N VAL A 278 -4.64 10.41 17.40
CA VAL A 278 -6.09 10.63 17.25
C VAL A 278 -6.62 11.36 18.50
N ASP A 279 -7.10 12.59 18.31
CA ASP A 279 -7.66 13.43 19.37
C ASP A 279 -9.14 13.12 19.59
N PHE A 280 -9.87 12.81 18.51
CA PHE A 280 -11.25 12.39 18.57
C PHE A 280 -11.62 11.47 17.40
N SER A 281 -12.48 10.50 17.65
CA SER A 281 -13.05 9.64 16.62
C SER A 281 -14.52 9.29 16.91
N PHE A 282 -15.26 9.02 15.84
CA PHE A 282 -16.61 8.50 15.88
C PHE A 282 -16.77 7.42 14.81
N SER A 283 -17.42 6.32 15.15
CA SER A 283 -17.61 5.18 14.25
C SER A 283 -19.09 4.85 14.13
N SER A 284 -19.50 4.49 12.91
CA SER A 284 -20.87 4.09 12.62
C SER A 284 -21.31 2.90 13.48
N GLN A 285 -22.59 2.87 13.82
CA GLN A 285 -23.21 1.78 14.57
C GLN A 285 -23.90 0.82 13.58
N GLY A 286 -23.86 -0.49 13.83
CA GLY A 286 -24.61 -1.47 13.03
C GLY A 286 -24.25 -1.50 11.53
N SER A 287 -25.19 -1.95 10.70
CA SER A 287 -25.04 -2.05 9.24
C SER A 287 -25.34 -0.74 8.52
N HIS A 288 -24.89 -0.62 7.25
CA HIS A 288 -25.14 0.53 6.38
C HIS A 288 -24.73 1.89 6.98
N PHE A 289 -23.58 1.93 7.65
CA PHE A 289 -23.01 3.15 8.25
C PHE A 289 -23.98 3.93 9.14
N SER A 290 -24.90 3.23 9.82
CA SER A 290 -25.93 3.90 10.61
C SER A 290 -25.32 4.81 11.69
N GLY A 291 -25.96 5.96 11.92
CA GLY A 291 -25.42 7.03 12.75
C GLY A 291 -24.77 8.16 11.95
N PHE A 292 -24.41 7.91 10.68
CA PHE A 292 -24.11 8.96 9.71
C PHE A 292 -25.31 9.23 8.80
N LEU A 293 -25.51 10.49 8.47
CA LEU A 293 -26.50 10.95 7.51
C LEU A 293 -25.81 11.84 6.47
N TYR A 294 -26.47 12.06 5.34
CA TYR A 294 -26.01 13.02 4.35
C TYR A 294 -27.06 14.05 3.99
N ASN A 295 -26.58 15.20 3.52
CA ASN A 295 -27.35 16.13 2.71
C ASN A 295 -26.59 16.45 1.43
N ASN A 296 -27.34 16.63 0.36
CA ASN A 296 -26.81 17.07 -0.93
C ASN A 296 -27.79 18.06 -1.51
N TYR A 297 -27.31 19.25 -1.85
CA TYR A 297 -28.09 20.30 -2.47
C TYR A 297 -27.31 20.84 -3.65
N SER A 298 -27.93 20.84 -4.82
CA SER A 298 -27.33 21.41 -6.02
C SER A 298 -28.33 22.30 -6.76
N ARG A 299 -27.89 23.49 -7.14
CA ARG A 299 -28.57 24.40 -8.07
C ARG A 299 -27.54 25.13 -8.92
N TYR A 300 -27.99 25.96 -9.84
CA TYR A 300 -27.10 26.81 -10.64
C TYR A 300 -26.14 27.61 -9.74
N GLN A 301 -24.82 27.42 -9.93
CA GLN A 301 -23.73 28.07 -9.20
C GLN A 301 -23.70 27.82 -7.67
N THR A 302 -24.38 26.78 -7.19
CA THR A 302 -24.33 26.43 -5.77
C THR A 302 -24.41 24.92 -5.57
N GLN A 303 -23.45 24.35 -4.84
CA GLN A 303 -23.46 22.96 -4.43
C GLN A 303 -23.08 22.85 -2.95
N TYR A 304 -23.80 22.03 -2.19
CA TYR A 304 -23.43 21.63 -0.83
C TYR A 304 -23.57 20.13 -0.68
N ILE A 305 -22.50 19.49 -0.23
CA ILE A 305 -22.50 18.11 0.22
C ILE A 305 -22.09 18.11 1.68
N THR A 306 -22.87 17.44 2.53
CA THR A 306 -22.50 17.24 3.93
C THR A 306 -22.68 15.79 4.35
N VAL A 307 -21.76 15.31 5.17
CA VAL A 307 -21.86 14.03 5.89
C VAL A 307 -21.82 14.33 7.37
N SER A 308 -22.91 14.02 8.07
CA SER A 308 -23.13 14.44 9.46
C SER A 308 -23.39 13.28 10.40
N PHE A 309 -23.05 13.47 11.67
CA PHE A 309 -23.34 12.54 12.75
C PHE A 309 -23.51 13.28 14.08
N LYS A 310 -24.13 12.61 15.06
CA LYS A 310 -24.30 13.15 16.42
C LYS A 310 -23.50 12.34 17.43
N ASN A 311 -22.83 13.03 18.35
CA ASN A 311 -22.18 12.41 19.50
C ASN A 311 -22.50 13.20 20.78
N GLY A 312 -23.41 12.66 21.59
CA GLY A 312 -23.90 13.35 22.79
C GLY A 312 -24.63 14.65 22.44
N ASN A 313 -24.15 15.78 22.98
CA ASN A 313 -24.73 17.11 22.75
C ASN A 313 -24.09 17.85 21.58
N TYR A 314 -23.36 17.16 20.71
CA TYR A 314 -22.66 17.77 19.60
C TYR A 314 -23.08 17.12 18.28
N SER A 315 -23.34 17.95 17.28
CA SER A 315 -23.50 17.53 15.88
C SER A 315 -22.25 17.91 15.11
N TYR A 316 -21.77 17.00 14.29
CA TYR A 316 -20.59 17.16 13.45
C TYR A 316 -21.01 17.03 11.99
N ALA A 317 -20.40 17.83 11.12
CA ALA A 317 -20.61 17.72 9.68
C ALA A 317 -19.29 17.95 8.94
N VAL A 318 -18.87 16.99 8.12
CA VAL A 318 -17.86 17.20 7.09
C VAL A 318 -18.57 17.77 5.87
N PHE A 319 -18.07 18.87 5.31
CA PHE A 319 -18.73 19.55 4.20
C PHE A 319 -17.80 19.83 3.02
N ASP A 320 -18.39 19.81 1.83
CA ASP A 320 -17.88 20.41 0.60
C ASP A 320 -18.94 21.37 0.07
N SER A 321 -18.62 22.66 -0.02
CA SER A 321 -19.49 23.67 -0.59
C SER A 321 -18.81 24.44 -1.72
N ASP A 322 -19.59 24.74 -2.75
CA ASP A 322 -19.23 25.66 -3.82
C ASP A 322 -20.35 26.69 -3.94
N GLU A 323 -20.01 27.95 -3.73
CA GLU A 323 -20.91 29.08 -3.95
C GLU A 323 -20.27 30.08 -4.91
N ASN A 324 -20.85 30.24 -6.09
CA ASN A 324 -20.35 31.15 -7.12
C ASN A 324 -18.87 30.91 -7.48
N GLY A 325 -18.41 29.66 -7.47
CA GLY A 325 -17.02 29.27 -7.73
C GLY A 325 -16.10 29.44 -6.52
N ILE A 326 -16.63 29.84 -5.36
CA ILE A 326 -15.88 29.88 -4.10
C ILE A 326 -16.08 28.53 -3.40
N LYS A 327 -15.03 27.72 -3.41
CA LYS A 327 -15.04 26.40 -2.79
C LYS A 327 -14.59 26.46 -1.33
N ASN A 328 -15.41 25.96 -0.42
CA ASN A 328 -15.08 25.81 1.00
C ASN A 328 -15.26 24.35 1.42
N LEU A 329 -14.25 23.81 2.11
CA LEU A 329 -14.31 22.46 2.67
C LEU A 329 -13.87 22.51 4.12
N GLY A 330 -14.42 21.63 4.95
CA GLY A 330 -14.06 21.60 6.35
C GLY A 330 -14.97 20.75 7.21
N VAL A 331 -14.92 21.06 8.49
CA VAL A 331 -15.79 20.45 9.50
C VAL A 331 -16.52 21.53 10.27
N THR A 332 -17.82 21.36 10.41
CA THR A 332 -18.65 22.14 11.31
C THR A 332 -18.99 21.31 12.55
N VAL A 333 -18.89 21.93 13.73
CA VAL A 333 -19.30 21.35 15.00
C VAL A 333 -20.32 22.26 15.65
N ILE A 334 -21.50 21.74 15.96
CA ILE A 334 -22.61 22.46 16.62
C ILE A 334 -22.80 21.87 18.01
N ASN A 335 -22.78 22.73 19.03
CA ASN A 335 -23.19 22.35 20.38
C ASN A 335 -24.70 22.55 20.54
N GLU A 336 -25.44 21.45 20.61
CA GLU A 336 -26.90 21.41 20.65
C GLU A 336 -27.49 22.02 21.92
N LYS A 337 -26.70 22.21 22.99
CA LYS A 337 -27.20 22.83 24.25
C LYS A 337 -27.35 24.34 24.14
N ASN A 338 -26.45 24.99 23.40
CA ASN A 338 -26.39 26.45 23.30
C ASN A 338 -26.45 26.95 21.85
N ASN A 339 -26.62 26.04 20.88
CA ASN A 339 -26.61 26.29 19.45
C ASN A 339 -25.36 27.02 18.95
N GLN A 340 -24.23 26.84 19.65
CA GLN A 340 -22.97 27.42 19.23
C GLN A 340 -22.36 26.59 18.10
N GLU A 341 -22.21 27.20 16.94
CA GLU A 341 -21.56 26.60 15.77
C GLU A 341 -20.09 27.02 15.70
N THR A 342 -19.22 26.10 15.33
CA THR A 342 -17.80 26.36 15.08
C THR A 342 -17.35 25.62 13.83
N THR A 343 -16.75 26.37 12.91
CA THR A 343 -16.25 25.85 11.65
C THR A 343 -14.72 25.79 11.64
N PHE A 344 -14.22 24.65 11.15
CA PHE A 344 -12.81 24.38 10.93
C PHE A 344 -12.60 24.14 9.43
N GLU A 345 -12.27 25.20 8.70
CA GLU A 345 -11.94 25.13 7.29
C GLU A 345 -10.63 24.33 7.07
N CYS A 346 -10.58 23.64 5.93
CA CYS A 346 -9.40 22.94 5.46
C CYS A 346 -8.37 23.94 4.92
N ASN A 347 -7.15 23.91 5.47
CA ASN A 347 -5.98 24.60 4.94
C ASN A 347 -5.44 23.89 3.69
N SER A 348 -5.46 22.56 3.71
CA SER A 348 -4.98 21.69 2.63
C SER A 348 -5.93 20.50 2.51
N VAL A 349 -6.37 20.18 1.29
CA VAL A 349 -7.22 19.01 1.01
C VAL A 349 -6.41 17.99 0.22
N TYR A 350 -6.35 16.76 0.72
CA TYR A 350 -5.61 15.67 0.08
C TYR A 350 -6.55 14.71 -0.66
N ILE A 351 -7.71 14.42 -0.05
CA ILE A 351 -8.74 13.54 -0.60
C ILE A 351 -10.10 14.18 -0.34
N ASN A 352 -10.92 14.21 -1.38
CA ASN A 352 -12.33 14.58 -1.27
C ASN A 352 -13.14 13.78 -2.28
N LYS A 353 -13.95 12.85 -1.76
CA LYS A 353 -14.83 11.92 -2.46
C LYS A 353 -16.16 11.84 -1.72
N LEU A 354 -16.63 12.97 -1.17
CA LEU A 354 -17.88 12.99 -0.41
C LEU A 354 -19.09 12.62 -1.29
N ASP A 355 -19.04 12.95 -2.58
CA ASP A 355 -20.01 12.54 -3.60
C ASP A 355 -20.11 11.02 -3.77
N GLU A 356 -19.00 10.28 -3.58
CA GLU A 356 -18.99 8.83 -3.63
C GLU A 356 -19.69 8.21 -2.40
N ILE A 357 -19.34 8.67 -1.17
CA ILE A 357 -19.85 8.08 0.08
C ILE A 357 -21.34 8.36 0.31
N ILE A 358 -21.88 9.50 -0.14
CA ILE A 358 -23.30 9.84 0.11
C ILE A 358 -24.28 8.80 -0.47
N SER A 359 -23.89 8.10 -1.54
CA SER A 359 -24.68 7.02 -2.14
C SER A 359 -24.91 5.83 -1.19
N LEU A 360 -24.06 5.69 -0.17
CA LEU A 360 -24.09 4.63 0.83
C LEU A 360 -24.79 5.06 2.14
N LEU A 361 -25.11 6.35 2.28
CA LEU A 361 -25.65 6.93 3.51
C LEU A 361 -27.16 7.16 3.43
N LYS A 362 -27.79 7.29 4.61
CA LYS A 362 -29.20 7.66 4.69
C LYS A 362 -29.34 9.18 4.60
N CYS A 363 -30.27 9.64 3.77
CA CYS A 363 -30.61 11.05 3.64
C CYS A 363 -31.15 11.62 4.97
N ASP A 364 -30.61 12.76 5.41
CA ASP A 364 -31.21 13.57 6.47
C ASP A 364 -32.37 14.40 5.92
N LYS A 365 -33.57 13.83 5.98
CA LYS A 365 -34.81 14.50 5.56
C LYS A 365 -35.25 15.64 6.49
N SER A 366 -34.65 15.74 7.68
CA SER A 366 -34.98 16.79 8.65
C SER A 366 -34.20 18.08 8.41
N ASN A 367 -33.10 18.00 7.67
CA ASN A 367 -32.30 19.16 7.30
C ASN A 367 -32.94 19.94 6.14
N ALA A 368 -32.89 21.27 6.21
CA ALA A 368 -33.46 22.17 5.22
C ALA A 368 -32.83 22.03 3.81
N LEU A 369 -31.58 21.58 3.71
CA LEU A 369 -30.89 21.36 2.43
C LEU A 369 -31.45 20.14 1.67
N GLY A 370 -32.02 19.16 2.37
CA GLY A 370 -32.49 17.92 1.75
C GLY A 370 -31.39 17.11 1.07
N CYS A 371 -31.76 16.32 0.06
CA CYS A 371 -30.89 15.35 -0.62
C CYS A 371 -31.27 15.26 -2.10
N TYR A 372 -31.10 16.35 -2.83
CA TYR A 372 -31.59 16.55 -4.20
C TYR A 372 -30.47 16.55 -5.23
#